data_AF-A0A0U5NY97-F1
#
_entry.id   AF-A0A0U5NY97-F1
#
_cell.length_a   1.000
_cell.length_b   1.000
_cell.length_c   1.000
_cell.angle_alpha   90.00
_cell.angle_beta   90.00
_cell.angle_gamma   90.00
#
_symmetry.space_group_name_H-M   'P 1'
#
loop_
_entity.id
_entity.type
_entity.pdbx_description
1 polymer ?
#
loop_
_entity_poly.entity_id
_entity_poly.type
_entity_poly.pdbx_seq_one_letter_code
_entity_poly.pdbx_strand_id
1 'polypeptide(L)'
;MAWASDIKEYALQQAVSGKEWNGWKLVEGRSNRKYTNEAAVIQAVSEAGFDPYEKKLLGITALQKRLGKSRFDELLNGFIEKPQGKPTLVPESDKRPAMNNAKNDFMEENDNE
;
A
#
# COMPACT_ATOMS: atom_id res chain seq x y z
N MET A 1 3.75 -7.40 18.86
CA MET A 1 3.99 -8.64 18.11
C MET A 1 5.49 -9.00 18.14
N ALA A 2 6.06 -9.35 19.31
CA ALA A 2 7.50 -9.64 19.44
C ALA A 2 7.78 -11.13 19.65
N TRP A 3 7.00 -11.77 20.53
CA TRP A 3 7.17 -13.17 20.93
C TRP A 3 7.25 -14.19 19.77
N ALA A 4 6.41 -14.05 18.74
CA ALA A 4 6.42 -14.96 17.59
C ALA A 4 7.70 -14.84 16.75
N SER A 5 8.27 -13.64 16.65
CA SER A 5 9.54 -13.41 15.97
C SER A 5 10.71 -14.00 16.75
N ASP A 6 10.70 -13.83 18.07
CA ASP A 6 11.76 -14.32 18.97
C ASP A 6 11.86 -15.86 18.95
N ILE A 7 10.71 -16.56 18.95
CA ILE A 7 10.67 -18.03 18.85
C ILE A 7 11.25 -18.50 17.52
N LYS A 8 10.92 -17.81 16.42
CA LYS A 8 11.41 -18.16 15.08
C LYS A 8 12.92 -18.02 15.00
N GLU A 9 13.46 -16.95 15.56
CA GLU A 9 14.91 -16.69 15.56
C GLU A 9 15.66 -17.70 16.43
N TYR A 10 15.14 -18.02 17.62
CA TYR A 10 15.69 -19.07 18.46
C TYR A 10 15.70 -20.43 17.74
N ALA A 11 14.58 -20.82 17.12
CA ALA A 11 14.50 -22.07 16.36
C ALA A 11 15.51 -22.09 15.19
N LEU A 12 15.70 -20.97 14.48
CA LEU A 12 16.69 -20.87 13.42
C LEU A 12 18.12 -21.05 13.95
N GLN A 13 18.48 -20.39 15.06
CA GLN A 13 19.80 -20.53 15.68
C GLN A 13 20.09 -21.97 16.11
N GLN A 14 19.10 -22.62 16.72
CA GLN A 14 19.22 -24.03 17.10
C GLN A 14 19.38 -24.92 15.86
N ALA A 15 18.71 -24.60 14.74
CA ALA A 15 18.84 -25.33 13.48
C ALA A 15 20.24 -25.23 12.89
N VAL A 16 20.80 -24.02 12.89
CA VAL A 16 22.16 -23.75 12.41
C VAL A 16 23.20 -24.48 13.26
N SER A 17 22.96 -24.62 14.56
CA SER A 17 23.80 -25.42 15.48
C SER A 17 23.63 -26.94 15.33
N GLY A 18 22.84 -27.42 14.36
CA GLY A 18 22.69 -28.83 14.03
C GLY A 18 21.47 -29.52 14.64
N LYS A 19 20.57 -28.79 15.31
CA LYS A 19 19.30 -29.37 15.76
C LYS A 19 18.34 -29.56 14.59
N GLU A 20 17.76 -30.74 14.48
CA GLU A 20 16.75 -31.05 13.47
C GLU A 20 15.35 -31.10 14.11
N TRP A 21 14.32 -30.65 13.38
CA TRP A 21 12.93 -30.82 13.76
C TRP A 21 12.24 -31.70 12.73
N ASN A 22 11.49 -32.69 13.20
CA ASN A 22 10.77 -33.58 12.31
C ASN A 22 9.81 -32.80 11.40
N GLY A 23 9.87 -33.07 10.09
CA GLY A 23 9.09 -32.36 9.08
C GLY A 23 9.64 -30.99 8.65
N TRP A 24 10.78 -30.55 9.18
CA TRP A 24 11.42 -29.28 8.81
C TRP A 24 12.85 -29.52 8.35
N LYS A 25 13.30 -28.72 7.38
CA LYS A 25 14.67 -28.77 6.86
C LYS A 25 15.26 -27.36 6.88
N LEU A 26 16.51 -27.24 7.34
CA LEU A 26 17.28 -26.02 7.19
C LEU A 26 17.72 -25.88 5.73
N VAL A 27 17.40 -24.75 5.13
CA VAL A 27 17.74 -24.43 3.74
C VAL A 27 18.28 -23.01 3.67
N GLU A 28 19.06 -22.72 2.63
CA GLU A 28 19.51 -21.36 2.38
C GLU A 28 18.31 -20.43 2.13
N GLY A 29 18.36 -19.28 2.78
CA GLY A 29 17.36 -18.23 2.57
C GLY A 29 17.39 -17.76 1.11
N ARG A 30 16.25 -17.27 0.62
CA ARG A 30 16.20 -16.68 -0.71
C ARG A 30 17.10 -15.44 -0.77
N SER A 31 18.08 -15.44 -1.66
CA SER A 31 18.89 -14.26 -1.96
C SER A 31 18.16 -13.35 -2.93
N ASN A 32 18.17 -12.05 -2.66
CA ASN A 32 17.65 -11.04 -3.59
C ASN A 32 18.77 -10.57 -4.51
N ARG A 33 18.56 -10.71 -5.82
CA ARG A 33 19.48 -10.15 -6.83
C ARG A 33 19.45 -8.63 -6.76
N LYS A 34 20.62 -8.01 -6.77
CA LYS A 34 20.81 -6.56 -6.81
C LYS A 34 21.88 -6.24 -7.83
N TYR A 35 21.75 -5.12 -8.52
CA TYR A 35 22.79 -4.66 -9.43
C TYR A 35 24.02 -4.25 -8.63
N THR A 36 25.19 -4.75 -9.03
CA THR A 36 26.47 -4.42 -8.39
C THR A 36 27.00 -3.07 -8.85
N ASN A 37 26.72 -2.71 -10.11
CA ASN A 37 27.03 -1.40 -10.68
C ASN A 37 25.88 -0.96 -11.60
N GLU A 38 25.04 -0.06 -11.10
CA GLU A 38 23.86 0.44 -11.83
C GLU A 38 24.23 1.18 -13.12
N ALA A 39 25.38 1.86 -13.16
CA ALA A 39 25.81 2.61 -14.35
C ALA A 39 26.19 1.68 -15.50
N ALA A 40 26.92 0.61 -15.19
CA ALA A 40 27.23 -0.43 -16.17
C ALA A 40 25.95 -1.09 -16.69
N VAL A 41 24.94 -1.25 -15.84
CA VAL A 41 23.64 -1.81 -16.22
C VAL A 41 22.88 -0.85 -17.12
N ILE A 42 22.74 0.42 -16.74
CA ILE A 42 22.08 1.46 -17.56
C ILE A 42 22.75 1.57 -18.93
N GLN A 43 24.09 1.60 -18.98
CA GLN A 43 24.84 1.67 -20.22
C GLN A 43 24.63 0.43 -21.09
N ALA A 44 24.80 -0.76 -20.52
CA ALA A 44 24.59 -2.01 -21.27
C ALA A 44 23.15 -2.12 -21.80
N VAL A 45 22.16 -1.70 -21.01
CA VAL A 45 20.74 -1.72 -21.38
C VAL A 45 20.45 -0.67 -22.46
N SER A 46 21.02 0.53 -22.35
CA SER A 46 20.82 1.61 -23.32
C SER A 46 21.56 1.34 -24.64
N GLU A 47 22.77 0.78 -24.61
CA GLU A 47 23.53 0.35 -25.79
C GLU A 47 22.84 -0.81 -26.50
N ALA A 48 22.17 -1.67 -25.75
CA ALA A 48 21.26 -2.68 -26.29
C ALA A 48 19.96 -2.09 -26.85
N GLY A 49 19.76 -0.77 -26.76
CA GLY A 49 18.61 -0.05 -27.33
C GLY A 49 17.37 -0.03 -26.43
N PHE A 50 17.50 -0.36 -25.14
CA PHE A 50 16.40 -0.41 -24.18
C PHE A 50 16.43 0.78 -23.21
N ASP A 51 15.26 1.24 -22.74
CA ASP A 51 15.13 2.27 -21.69
C ASP A 51 15.21 1.59 -20.31
N PRO A 52 16.27 1.82 -19.52
CA PRO A 52 16.45 1.16 -18.23
C PRO A 52 15.54 1.73 -17.12
N TYR A 53 14.77 2.78 -17.40
CA TYR A 53 14.00 3.50 -16.40
C TYR A 53 12.51 3.20 -16.44
N GLU A 54 11.88 3.26 -15.28
CA GLU A 54 10.43 3.13 -15.12
C GLU A 54 9.74 4.50 -15.19
N LYS A 55 8.83 4.70 -16.15
CA LYS A 55 8.05 5.95 -16.29
C LYS A 55 6.84 5.92 -15.37
N LYS A 56 6.85 6.72 -14.31
CA LYS A 56 5.76 6.75 -13.32
C LYS A 56 4.71 7.84 -13.60
N LEU A 57 3.44 7.47 -13.45
CA LEU A 57 2.29 8.36 -13.56
C LEU A 57 2.27 9.42 -12.44
N LEU A 58 1.94 10.65 -12.82
CA LEU A 58 1.80 11.76 -11.89
C LEU A 58 0.54 11.59 -11.02
N GLY A 59 0.65 11.92 -9.74
CA GLY A 59 -0.48 11.91 -8.82
C GLY A 59 -1.54 12.96 -9.18
N ILE A 60 -2.77 12.74 -8.71
CA ILE A 60 -3.98 13.54 -9.01
C ILE A 60 -3.71 15.05 -8.84
N THR A 61 -3.22 15.49 -7.68
CA THR A 61 -2.93 16.90 -7.43
C THR A 61 -1.85 17.47 -8.36
N ALA A 62 -0.87 16.65 -8.75
CA ALA A 62 0.19 17.06 -9.66
C ALA A 62 -0.32 17.22 -11.09
N LEU A 63 -1.18 16.31 -11.53
CA LEU A 63 -1.89 16.44 -12.81
C LEU A 63 -2.87 17.62 -12.80
N GLN A 64 -3.55 17.89 -11.69
CA GLN A 64 -4.49 19.01 -11.57
C GLN A 64 -3.82 20.36 -11.66
N LYS A 65 -2.65 20.51 -11.05
CA LYS A 65 -1.85 21.74 -11.20
C LYS A 65 -1.30 21.90 -12.62
N ARG A 66 -0.88 20.80 -13.25
CA ARG A 66 -0.31 20.80 -14.61
C ARG A 66 -1.34 21.15 -15.69
N LEU A 67 -2.55 20.61 -15.57
CA LEU A 67 -3.61 20.81 -16.55
C LEU A 67 -4.47 22.04 -16.21
N GLY A 68 -4.44 22.49 -14.96
CA GLY A 68 -5.36 23.51 -14.43
C GLY A 68 -6.70 22.88 -14.05
N LYS A 69 -7.38 23.47 -13.07
CA LYS A 69 -8.59 22.86 -12.48
C LYS A 69 -9.69 22.57 -13.51
N SER A 70 -9.98 23.51 -14.43
CA SER A 70 -11.02 23.33 -15.45
C SER A 70 -10.73 22.15 -16.38
N ARG A 71 -9.54 22.12 -16.98
CA ARG A 71 -9.13 21.08 -17.93
C ARG A 71 -8.82 19.75 -17.24
N PHE A 72 -8.38 19.79 -15.99
CA PHE A 72 -8.25 18.60 -15.16
C PHE A 72 -9.61 18.00 -14.83
N ASP A 73 -10.58 18.81 -14.40
CA ASP A 73 -11.92 18.33 -14.07
C ASP A 73 -12.62 17.86 -15.37
N GLU A 74 -12.49 18.57 -16.49
CA GLU A 74 -13.06 18.14 -17.77
C GLU A 74 -12.46 16.81 -18.26
N LEU A 75 -11.15 16.63 -18.16
CA LEU A 75 -10.46 15.44 -18.69
C LEU A 75 -10.41 14.26 -17.71
N LEU A 76 -10.35 14.52 -16.40
CA LEU A 76 -10.00 13.53 -15.37
C LEU A 76 -11.08 13.35 -14.29
N ASN A 77 -12.14 14.18 -14.22
CA ASN A 77 -13.20 14.02 -13.20
C ASN A 77 -13.98 12.71 -13.36
N GLY A 78 -14.15 12.20 -14.59
CA GLY A 78 -14.72 10.87 -14.83
C GLY A 78 -13.79 9.71 -14.45
N PHE A 79 -12.51 9.96 -14.16
CA PHE A 79 -11.49 8.96 -13.84
C PHE A 79 -11.01 9.02 -12.38
N ILE A 80 -11.64 9.86 -11.56
CA ILE A 80 -11.30 10.04 -10.14
C ILE A 80 -12.49 9.55 -9.31
N GLU A 81 -12.35 8.36 -8.74
CA GLU A 81 -13.30 7.86 -7.75
C GLU A 81 -12.85 8.29 -6.35
N LYS A 82 -13.77 8.86 -5.56
CA LYS A 82 -13.51 9.21 -4.16
C LYS A 82 -14.15 8.16 -3.26
N PRO A 83 -13.42 7.10 -2.86
CA PRO A 83 -13.97 6.12 -1.94
C PRO A 83 -14.28 6.79 -0.60
N GLN A 84 -15.42 6.43 0.00
CA GLN A 84 -15.71 6.83 1.37
C GLN A 84 -14.64 6.24 2.31
N GLY A 85 -14.05 7.09 3.15
CA GLY A 85 -13.01 6.68 4.08
C GLY A 85 -13.55 5.65 5.09
N LYS A 86 -12.68 4.73 5.52
CA LYS A 86 -13.05 3.74 6.55
C LYS A 86 -13.49 4.45 7.84
N PRO A 87 -14.64 4.06 8.44
CA PRO A 87 -15.04 4.59 9.73
C PRO A 87 -13.95 4.30 10.75
N THR A 88 -13.45 5.33 11.41
CA THR A 88 -12.43 5.23 12.44
C THR A 88 -12.98 5.85 13.70
N LEU A 89 -12.86 5.14 14.83
CA LEU A 89 -13.23 5.69 16.13
C LEU A 89 -12.26 6.81 16.48
N VAL A 90 -12.80 7.99 16.70
CA VAL A 90 -12.06 9.18 17.09
C VAL A 90 -12.59 9.66 18.44
N PRO A 91 -11.76 10.33 19.27
CA PRO A 91 -12.22 10.91 20.53
C PRO A 91 -13.35 11.91 20.32
N GLU A 92 -14.21 12.10 21.33
CA GLU A 92 -15.38 13.00 21.25
C GLU A 92 -15.03 14.48 21.01
N SER A 93 -13.77 14.87 21.20
CA SER A 93 -13.28 16.21 20.87
C SER A 93 -13.03 16.43 19.38
N ASP A 94 -13.08 15.37 18.54
CA ASP A 94 -13.02 15.49 17.08
C ASP A 94 -14.30 16.16 16.56
N LYS A 95 -14.12 17.26 15.81
CA LYS A 95 -15.22 18.11 15.35
C LYS A 95 -16.02 17.52 14.19
N ARG A 96 -15.58 16.39 13.62
CA ARG A 96 -16.29 15.77 12.51
C ARG A 96 -17.59 15.14 13.02
N PRO A 97 -18.71 15.29 12.29
CA PRO A 97 -19.97 14.69 12.71
C PRO A 97 -19.84 13.17 12.78
N ALA A 98 -20.45 12.58 13.81
CA ALA A 98 -20.55 11.13 13.92
C ALA A 98 -21.25 10.57 12.68
N MET A 99 -20.75 9.44 12.18
CA MET A 99 -21.32 8.81 10.99
C MET A 99 -22.69 8.22 11.34
N ASN A 100 -23.76 8.70 10.69
CA ASN A 100 -25.10 8.11 10.82
C ASN A 100 -25.08 6.70 10.22
N ASN A 101 -25.48 5.69 11.00
CA ASN A 101 -25.64 4.33 10.50
C ASN A 101 -27.07 4.15 9.96
N ALA A 102 -27.26 3.18 9.05
CA ALA A 102 -28.55 2.91 8.41
C ALA A 102 -29.71 2.56 9.38
N LYS A 103 -29.43 2.35 10.68
CA LYS A 103 -30.48 2.20 11.70
C LYS A 103 -31.24 3.52 11.97
N ASN A 104 -30.60 4.67 11.80
CA ASN A 104 -31.25 5.98 11.96
C ASN A 104 -32.11 6.38 10.75
N ASP A 105 -32.02 5.66 9.63
CA ASP A 105 -32.70 6.00 8.37
C ASP A 105 -34.08 5.32 8.22
N PHE A 106 -34.38 4.32 9.07
CA PHE A 106 -35.65 3.57 9.05
C PHE A 106 -36.59 3.89 10.23
N MET A 107 -36.25 4.88 11.06
CA MET A 107 -37.15 5.44 12.07
C MET A 107 -37.52 6.86 11.66
N GLU A 108 -38.61 7.02 10.90
CA GLU A 108 -39.48 8.22 10.78
C GLU A 108 -40.04 8.42 9.36
N GLU A 109 -40.95 7.53 8.95
CA GLU A 109 -42.11 7.91 8.12
C GLU A 109 -43.35 7.34 8.80
N ASN A 110 -43.98 8.15 9.65
CA ASN A 110 -45.41 8.21 9.93
C ASN A 110 -45.60 9.07 11.19
N ASP A 111 -45.96 10.34 10.98
CA ASP A 111 -47.08 11.02 11.65
C ASP A 111 -46.97 12.52 11.35
N ASN A 112 -47.42 12.89 10.14
CA ASN A 112 -47.89 14.24 9.85
C ASN A 112 -49.42 14.15 9.75
N GLU A 113 -50.12 14.30 10.87
CA GLU A 113 -51.32 15.15 11.03
C GLU A 113 -51.67 15.34 12.51
#